data_AF-A0AA42I776-F1
#
_entry.id   AF-A0AA42I776-F1
#
_cell.length_a   1.000
_cell.length_b   1.000
_cell.length_c   1.000
_cell.angle_alpha   90.00
_cell.angle_beta   90.00
_cell.angle_gamma   90.00
#
_symmetry.space_group_name_H-M   'P 1'
#
loop_
_entity.id
_entity.type
_entity.pdbx_description
1 polymer ?
#
loop_
_entity_poly.entity_id
_entity_poly.type
_entity_poly.pdbx_seq_one_letter_code
_entity_poly.pdbx_strand_id
1 'polypeptide(L)'
;MNHIDPEFFKAFDHYKAMVKQYGEDHPITEQAFLLTLHYAPDHIKNEMHKKAKELNLLPPVSGYTDDGEPMYTLEDVAKHLGVSFEEAEQKLLRMMDNRNALGLSNDGILINSDIHINFVQ
;
A
#
# COMPACT_ATOMS: atom_id res chain seq x y z
N MET A 1 15.49 23.24 -0.28
CA MET A 1 15.61 22.08 -1.20
C MET A 1 14.91 20.91 -0.53
N ASN A 2 13.92 20.31 -1.19
CA ASN A 2 13.32 19.07 -0.69
C ASN A 2 14.36 17.97 -0.88
N HIS A 3 14.97 17.51 0.21
CA HIS A 3 15.91 16.40 0.17
C HIS A 3 15.16 15.13 -0.27
N ILE A 4 15.71 14.41 -1.24
CA ILE A 4 15.20 13.13 -1.70
C ILE A 4 16.26 12.11 -1.37
N ASP A 5 15.87 11.07 -0.63
CA ASP A 5 16.75 9.96 -0.28
C ASP A 5 17.25 9.29 -1.58
N PRO A 6 18.57 9.11 -1.78
CA PRO A 6 19.10 8.36 -2.91
C PRO A 6 18.51 6.94 -3.04
N GLU A 7 18.09 6.32 -1.95
CA GLU A 7 17.43 5.01 -1.95
C GLU A 7 16.09 5.03 -2.70
N PHE A 8 15.39 6.17 -2.76
CA PHE A 8 14.18 6.30 -3.58
C PHE A 8 14.47 6.07 -5.06
N PHE A 9 15.52 6.70 -5.61
CA PHE A 9 15.85 6.55 -7.02
C PHE A 9 16.32 5.14 -7.35
N LYS A 10 17.11 4.52 -6.46
CA LYS A 10 17.54 3.12 -6.62
C LYS A 10 16.33 2.18 -6.63
N ALA A 11 15.42 2.33 -5.67
CA ALA A 11 14.21 1.51 -5.58
C ALA A 11 13.32 1.70 -6.82
N PHE A 12 13.15 2.96 -7.28
CA PHE A 12 12.35 3.26 -8.45
C PHE A 12 12.96 2.74 -9.76
N ASP A 13 14.28 2.85 -9.93
CA ASP A 13 14.98 2.28 -11.09
C ASP A 13 14.88 0.75 -11.09
N HIS A 14 15.02 0.12 -9.92
CA HIS A 14 14.83 -1.31 -9.76
C HIS A 14 13.40 -1.73 -10.11
N TYR A 15 12.38 -1.03 -9.60
CA TYR A 15 10.97 -1.28 -9.92
C TYR A 15 10.71 -1.23 -11.44
N LYS A 16 11.18 -0.17 -12.13
CA LYS A 16 11.04 -0.06 -13.59
C LYS A 16 11.69 -1.24 -14.33
N ALA A 17 12.83 -1.74 -13.86
CA ALA A 17 13.49 -2.90 -14.45
C ALA A 17 12.66 -4.18 -14.24
N MET A 18 12.07 -4.37 -13.05
CA MET A 18 11.23 -5.55 -12.76
C MET A 18 9.93 -5.54 -13.55
N VAL A 19 9.26 -4.38 -13.68
CA VAL A 19 8.09 -4.23 -14.57
C VAL A 19 8.44 -4.63 -16.01
N LYS A 20 9.57 -4.14 -16.53
CA LYS A 20 10.01 -4.46 -17.90
C LYS A 20 10.29 -5.95 -18.10
N GLN A 21 10.82 -6.63 -17.09
CA GLN A 21 11.26 -8.01 -17.20
C GLN A 21 10.13 -9.02 -16.92
N TYR A 22 9.29 -8.74 -15.92
CA TYR A 22 8.34 -9.70 -15.37
C TYR A 22 6.88 -9.26 -15.46
N GLY A 23 6.60 -8.00 -15.78
CA GLY A 23 5.26 -7.42 -15.70
C GLY A 23 4.91 -6.92 -14.31
N GLU A 24 3.77 -6.22 -14.19
CA GLU A 24 3.32 -5.55 -12.95
C GLU A 24 2.88 -6.55 -11.86
N ASP A 25 2.20 -7.64 -12.24
CA ASP A 25 1.60 -8.60 -11.31
C ASP A 25 2.58 -9.64 -10.74
N HIS A 26 3.85 -9.59 -11.14
CA HIS A 26 4.84 -10.57 -10.70
C HIS A 26 5.26 -10.28 -9.24
N PRO A 27 5.42 -11.31 -8.37
CA PRO A 27 5.77 -11.10 -6.95
C PRO A 27 7.02 -10.23 -6.72
N ILE A 28 8.04 -10.37 -7.58
CA ILE A 28 9.26 -9.55 -7.51
C ILE A 28 8.96 -8.07 -7.80
N THR A 29 8.07 -7.81 -8.76
CA THR A 29 7.67 -6.45 -9.13
C THR A 29 6.88 -5.78 -8.01
N GLU A 30 5.98 -6.51 -7.36
CA GLU A 30 5.26 -6.03 -6.17
C GLU A 30 6.22 -5.65 -5.03
N GLN A 31 7.22 -6.48 -4.75
CA GLN A 31 8.23 -6.17 -3.72
C GLN A 31 9.05 -4.92 -4.06
N ALA A 32 9.47 -4.78 -5.32
CA ALA A 32 10.18 -3.58 -5.77
C ALA A 32 9.30 -2.31 -5.69
N PHE A 33 7.99 -2.46 -5.95
CA PHE A 33 7.03 -1.37 -5.76
C PHE A 33 6.90 -0.97 -4.29
N LEU A 34 6.77 -1.94 -3.36
CA LEU A 34 6.70 -1.66 -1.92
C LEU A 34 7.92 -0.88 -1.40
N LEU A 35 9.13 -1.24 -1.84
CA LEU A 35 10.34 -0.49 -1.52
C LEU A 35 10.31 0.95 -2.07
N THR A 36 9.81 1.12 -3.29
CA THR A 36 9.64 2.45 -3.90
C THR A 36 8.71 3.31 -3.05
N LEU A 37 7.58 2.76 -2.59
CA LEU A 37 6.65 3.47 -1.71
C LEU A 37 7.27 3.81 -0.35
N HIS A 38 8.03 2.89 0.22
CA HIS A 38 8.70 3.08 1.50
C HIS A 38 9.65 4.28 1.47
N TYR A 39 10.53 4.34 0.47
CA TYR A 39 11.52 5.42 0.31
C TYR A 39 10.94 6.69 -0.34
N ALA A 40 9.67 6.70 -0.76
CA ALA A 40 9.07 7.87 -1.38
C ALA A 40 9.10 9.08 -0.42
N PRO A 41 9.61 10.24 -0.85
CA PRO A 41 9.58 11.44 -0.02
C PRO A 41 8.14 11.95 0.13
N ASP A 42 7.85 12.68 1.21
CA ASP A 42 6.47 13.05 1.57
C ASP A 42 5.72 13.79 0.47
N HIS A 43 6.39 14.67 -0.28
CA HIS A 43 5.75 15.36 -1.39
C HIS A 43 5.31 14.41 -2.51
N ILE A 44 6.06 13.33 -2.76
CA ILE A 44 5.66 12.29 -3.73
C ILE A 44 4.52 11.45 -3.16
N LYS A 45 4.58 11.06 -1.87
CA LYS A 45 3.45 10.36 -1.21
C LYS A 45 2.15 11.17 -1.28
N ASN A 46 2.24 12.49 -1.08
CA ASN A 46 1.10 13.40 -1.19
C ASN A 46 0.55 13.47 -2.62
N GLU A 47 1.41 13.52 -3.65
CA GLU A 47 0.96 13.48 -5.04
C GLU A 47 0.34 12.11 -5.40
N MET A 48 0.91 11.01 -4.91
CA MET A 48 0.33 9.68 -5.08
C MET A 48 -1.06 9.57 -4.43
N HIS A 49 -1.23 10.11 -3.22
CA HIS A 49 -2.53 10.14 -2.54
C HIS A 49 -3.56 10.97 -3.30
N LYS A 50 -3.18 12.15 -3.79
CA LYS A 50 -4.05 12.96 -4.66
C LYS A 50 -4.45 12.17 -5.89
N LYS A 51 -3.50 11.46 -6.52
CA LYS A 51 -3.78 10.67 -7.71
C LYS A 51 -4.70 9.49 -7.42
N ALA A 52 -4.51 8.83 -6.29
CA ALA A 52 -5.39 7.75 -5.84
C ALA A 52 -6.84 8.24 -5.65
N LYS A 53 -7.02 9.45 -5.11
CA LYS A 53 -8.34 10.11 -5.02
C LYS A 53 -8.92 10.46 -6.39
N GLU A 54 -8.12 11.08 -7.27
CA GLU A 54 -8.55 11.44 -8.63
C GLU A 54 -9.00 10.22 -9.45
N LEU A 55 -8.27 9.11 -9.30
CA LEU A 55 -8.56 7.85 -9.99
C LEU A 55 -9.58 6.99 -9.24
N ASN A 56 -10.13 7.49 -8.12
CA ASN A 56 -11.09 6.77 -7.28
C ASN A 56 -10.57 5.36 -6.90
N LEU A 57 -9.30 5.26 -6.50
CA LEU A 57 -8.65 4.01 -6.07
C LEU A 57 -8.84 3.73 -4.58
N LEU A 58 -9.30 4.71 -3.81
CA LEU A 58 -9.56 4.59 -2.39
C LEU A 58 -11.07 4.60 -2.13
N PRO A 59 -11.58 3.75 -1.22
CA PRO A 59 -12.94 3.87 -0.75
C PRO A 59 -13.13 5.16 0.07
N PRO A 60 -14.39 5.51 0.40
CA PRO A 60 -14.66 6.47 1.47
C PRO A 60 -13.95 6.06 2.77
N VAL A 61 -13.53 7.06 3.55
CA VAL A 61 -12.89 6.83 4.85
C VAL A 61 -13.90 6.19 5.80
N SER A 62 -13.53 5.07 6.43
CA SER A 62 -14.40 4.33 7.35
C SER A 62 -14.30 4.85 8.79
N GLY A 63 -13.18 5.48 9.14
CA GLY A 63 -12.93 6.06 10.46
C GLY A 63 -11.63 6.86 10.52
N TYR A 64 -11.28 7.36 11.70
CA TYR A 64 -10.04 8.08 11.93
C TYR A 64 -9.38 7.58 13.21
N THR A 65 -8.06 7.63 13.28
CA THR A 65 -7.32 7.48 14.55
C THR A 65 -7.55 8.70 15.44
N ASP A 66 -7.12 8.63 16.71
CA ASP A 66 -7.16 9.76 17.64
C ASP A 66 -6.35 10.97 17.14
N ASP A 67 -5.30 10.71 16.35
CA ASP A 67 -4.47 11.73 15.71
C ASP A 67 -5.08 12.27 14.40
N GLY A 68 -6.23 11.74 13.98
CA GLY A 68 -6.95 12.19 12.79
C GLY A 68 -6.50 11.55 11.48
N GLU A 69 -5.73 10.45 11.52
CA GLU A 69 -5.32 9.71 10.32
C GLU A 69 -6.48 8.85 9.81
N PRO A 70 -6.78 8.84 8.49
CA PRO A 70 -7.89 8.08 7.93
C PRO A 70 -7.64 6.58 8.04
N MET A 71 -8.69 5.84 8.37
CA MET A 71 -8.71 4.38 8.43
C MET A 71 -9.74 3.84 7.43
N TYR A 72 -9.39 2.76 6.75
CA TYR A 72 -10.26 2.07 5.79
C TYR A 72 -10.51 0.64 6.26
N THR A 73 -11.77 0.20 6.28
CA THR A 73 -12.06 -1.23 6.49
C THR A 73 -11.73 -2.03 5.24
N LEU A 74 -11.25 -3.25 5.44
CA LEU A 74 -11.01 -4.18 4.33
C LEU A 74 -12.31 -4.51 3.57
N GLU A 75 -13.45 -4.52 4.25
CA GLU A 75 -14.77 -4.68 3.64
C GLU A 75 -15.10 -3.54 2.67
N ASP A 76 -14.83 -2.29 3.05
CA ASP A 76 -15.08 -1.13 2.18
C ASP A 76 -14.10 -1.11 1.01
N VAL A 77 -12.83 -1.49 1.24
CA VAL A 77 -11.84 -1.68 0.17
C VAL A 77 -12.30 -2.75 -0.81
N ALA A 78 -12.73 -3.92 -0.34
CA ALA A 78 -13.18 -5.02 -1.17
C ALA A 78 -14.40 -4.63 -2.02
N LYS A 79 -15.41 -4.01 -1.41
CA LYS A 79 -16.61 -3.51 -2.09
C LYS A 79 -16.26 -2.48 -3.16
N HIS A 80 -15.36 -1.55 -2.84
CA HIS A 80 -14.96 -0.48 -3.75
C HIS A 80 -14.18 -1.00 -4.96
N LEU A 81 -13.32 -2.01 -4.75
CA LEU A 81 -12.55 -2.66 -5.81
C LEU A 81 -13.33 -3.74 -6.56
N GLY A 82 -14.55 -4.08 -6.13
CA GLY A 82 -15.39 -5.08 -6.77
C GLY A 82 -14.88 -6.52 -6.61
N VAL A 83 -14.14 -6.80 -5.54
CA VAL A 83 -13.58 -8.13 -5.21
C VAL A 83 -14.28 -8.72 -3.98
N SER A 84 -14.16 -10.03 -3.77
CA SER A 84 -14.66 -10.63 -2.53
C SER A 84 -13.82 -10.20 -1.32
N PHE A 85 -14.40 -10.32 -0.13
CA PHE A 85 -13.66 -10.08 1.10
C PHE A 85 -12.47 -11.05 1.23
N GLU A 86 -12.66 -12.33 0.91
CA GLU A 86 -11.59 -13.33 0.97
C GLU A 86 -10.45 -13.00 0.00
N GLU A 87 -10.76 -12.49 -1.20
CA GLU A 87 -9.73 -12.06 -2.14
C GLU A 87 -8.96 -10.84 -1.62
N ALA A 88 -9.65 -9.87 -1.03
CA ALA A 88 -9.02 -8.70 -0.42
C ALA A 88 -8.13 -9.09 0.78
N GLU A 89 -8.59 -10.02 1.61
CA GLU A 89 -7.84 -10.56 2.75
C GLU A 89 -6.58 -11.30 2.29
N GLN A 90 -6.68 -12.15 1.27
CA GLN A 90 -5.52 -12.82 0.69
C GLN A 90 -4.48 -11.83 0.14
N LYS A 91 -4.95 -10.76 -0.53
CA LYS A 91 -4.07 -9.70 -1.04
C LYS A 91 -3.41 -8.92 0.10
N LEU A 92 -4.15 -8.61 1.17
CA LEU A 92 -3.62 -7.93 2.35
C LEU A 92 -2.54 -8.77 3.04
N LEU A 93 -2.81 -10.06 3.30
CA LEU A 93 -1.84 -10.97 3.92
C LEU A 93 -0.57 -11.11 3.06
N ARG A 94 -0.71 -11.26 1.74
CA ARG A 94 0.42 -11.29 0.81
C ARG A 94 1.25 -9.99 0.87
N MET A 95 0.59 -8.83 0.95
CA MET A 95 1.28 -7.54 1.10
C MET A 95 2.07 -7.50 2.42
N MET A 96 1.49 -7.96 3.52
CA MET A 96 2.15 -7.99 4.83
C MET A 96 3.36 -8.92 4.85
N ASP A 97 3.24 -10.10 4.25
CA ASP A 97 4.34 -11.05 4.10
C ASP A 97 5.48 -10.47 3.26
N ASN A 98 5.15 -9.80 2.15
CA ASN A 98 6.13 -9.10 1.33
C ASN A 98 6.84 -7.99 2.12
N ARG A 99 6.12 -7.20 2.92
CA ARG A 99 6.71 -6.16 3.79
C ARG A 99 7.66 -6.79 4.82
N ASN A 100 7.24 -7.86 5.47
CA ASN A 100 8.09 -8.59 6.42
C ASN A 100 9.37 -9.14 5.75
N ALA A 101 9.25 -9.75 4.57
CA ALA A 101 10.39 -10.27 3.81
C ALA A 101 11.41 -9.18 3.42
N LEU A 102 10.94 -7.94 3.28
CA LEU A 102 11.74 -6.76 2.98
C LEU A 102 12.24 -6.03 4.24
N GLY A 103 11.89 -6.50 5.45
CA GLY A 103 12.21 -5.82 6.71
C GLY A 103 11.41 -4.54 6.96
N LEU A 104 10.29 -4.34 6.27
CA LEU A 104 9.39 -3.21 6.44
C LEU A 104 8.36 -3.49 7.54
N SER A 105 8.02 -2.47 8.34
CA SER A 105 6.99 -2.58 9.37
C SER A 105 5.59 -2.79 8.77
N ASN A 106 4.71 -3.49 9.49
CA ASN A 106 3.28 -3.56 9.21
C ASN A 106 2.44 -2.66 10.15
N ASP A 107 3.10 -1.75 10.87
CA ASP A 107 2.40 -0.75 11.69
C ASP A 107 1.39 0.04 10.84
N GLY A 108 0.22 0.28 11.43
CA GLY A 108 -0.92 0.89 10.75
C GLY A 108 -1.87 -0.10 10.06
N ILE A 109 -1.51 -1.38 10.00
CA ILE A 109 -2.44 -2.46 9.66
C ILE A 109 -2.95 -3.07 10.97
N LEU A 110 -4.24 -2.89 11.24
CA LEU A 110 -4.91 -3.48 12.40
C LEU A 110 -5.65 -4.73 11.93
N ILE A 111 -5.17 -5.91 12.30
CA ILE A 111 -5.91 -7.17 12.11
C ILE A 111 -6.63 -7.49 13.42
N ASN A 112 -7.96 -7.54 13.38
CA ASN A 112 -8.76 -8.08 14.46
C ASN A 112 -9.44 -9.37 14.00
N SER A 113 -9.02 -10.51 14.54
CA SER A 113 -9.56 -11.82 14.18
C SER A 113 -10.95 -12.11 14.78
N ASP A 114 -11.36 -11.35 15.80
CA ASP A 114 -12.62 -11.57 16.53
C ASP A 114 -13.78 -10.69 16.03
N ILE A 115 -13.49 -9.72 15.17
CA ILE A 115 -14.46 -8.81 14.57
C ILE A 115 -13.95 -8.57 13.16
N HIS A 116 -14.71 -8.96 12.13
CA HIS A 116 -14.40 -8.71 10.71
C HIS A 116 -14.24 -7.21 10.42
N ILE A 117 -13.11 -6.62 10.83
CA ILE A 117 -12.73 -5.24 10.61
C ILE A 117 -11.20 -5.20 10.65
N ASN A 118 -10.59 -5.47 9.50
CA ASN A 118 -9.17 -5.18 9.30
C ASN A 118 -9.07 -3.72 8.83
N PHE A 119 -8.36 -2.86 9.58
CA PHE A 119 -8.09 -1.49 9.14
C PHE A 119 -6.69 -1.37 8.52
N VAL A 120 -6.56 -0.60 7.44
CA VAL A 120 -5.27 -0.33 6.77
C VAL A 120 -5.03 1.19 6.74
N GLN A 121 -3.84 1.63 7.21
CA GLN A 121 -3.29 2.98 7.04
C GLN A 121 -2.48 3.12 5.73
#